data_AF-A0A392MGR9-F1
#
_entry.id   AF-A0A392MGR9-F1
#
_cell.length_a   1.000
_cell.length_b   1.000
_cell.length_c   1.000
_cell.angle_alpha   90.00
_cell.angle_beta   90.00
_cell.angle_gamma   90.00
#
_symmetry.space_group_name_H-M   'P 1'
#
loop_
_entity.id
_entity.type
_entity.pdbx_description
1 polymer ?
#
loop_
_entity_poly.entity_id
_entity_poly.type
_entity_poly.pdbx_seq_one_letter_code
_entity_poly.pdbx_strand_id
1 'polypeptide(L)'
;MAERPRCHSDQIKEKISYSQRRLWQERLKSKRVREQFFLLWEQNIANAAKKGGTGQEELDWDSYDRIKEQLVFHLILQAEEKEKEKLMAIAGAKKFIQSWTENIAKAAKIGGSGEQELDWDSYKKIKEEMILLNQLQRTTEK
;
A
#
# COMPACT_ATOMS: atom_id res chain seq x y z
N MET A 1 49.95 8.47 -62.95
CA MET A 1 48.69 7.89 -63.50
C MET A 1 47.83 7.46 -62.31
N ALA A 2 46.84 8.25 -61.92
CA ALA A 2 45.92 7.86 -60.85
C ALA A 2 44.84 6.96 -61.46
N GLU A 3 44.90 5.66 -61.21
CA GLU A 3 43.81 4.75 -61.58
C GLU A 3 42.55 5.14 -60.83
N ARG A 4 41.49 5.51 -61.56
CA ARG A 4 40.18 5.78 -60.96
C ARG A 4 39.56 4.48 -60.45
N PRO A 5 38.89 4.48 -59.28
CA PRO A 5 38.12 3.31 -58.84
C PRO A 5 37.09 2.94 -59.90
N ARG A 6 37.10 1.69 -60.37
CA ARG A 6 36.06 1.18 -61.28
C ARG A 6 34.74 1.14 -60.50
N CYS A 7 33.82 2.04 -60.82
CA CYS A 7 32.45 1.96 -60.32
C CYS A 7 31.83 0.64 -60.82
N HIS A 8 31.38 -0.21 -59.89
CA HIS A 8 30.63 -1.40 -60.23
C HIS A 8 29.37 -1.03 -61.03
N SER A 9 29.01 -1.84 -62.02
CA SER A 9 27.73 -1.71 -62.71
C SER A 9 26.57 -1.91 -61.74
N ASP A 10 25.43 -1.28 -62.01
CA ASP A 10 24.28 -1.35 -61.12
C ASP A 10 23.77 -2.79 -60.95
N GLN A 11 23.92 -3.63 -61.96
CA GLN A 11 23.62 -5.07 -61.88
C GLN A 11 24.49 -5.81 -60.85
N ILE A 12 25.78 -5.47 -60.73
CA ILE A 12 26.67 -6.08 -59.73
C ILE A 12 26.32 -5.57 -58.33
N LYS A 13 26.05 -4.26 -58.20
CA LYS A 13 25.61 -3.66 -56.92
C LYS A 13 24.31 -4.29 -56.42
N GLU A 14 23.36 -4.54 -57.32
CA GLU A 14 22.08 -5.17 -56.99
C GLU A 14 22.27 -6.61 -56.52
N LYS A 15 23.10 -7.41 -57.21
CA LYS A 15 23.44 -8.78 -56.79
C LYS A 15 24.10 -8.83 -55.41
N ILE A 16 25.04 -7.92 -55.15
CA ILE A 16 25.70 -7.81 -53.83
C ILE A 16 24.68 -7.39 -52.76
N SER A 17 23.83 -6.40 -53.05
CA SER A 17 22.80 -5.93 -52.12
C SER A 17 21.77 -7.01 -51.83
N TYR A 18 21.41 -7.83 -52.82
CA TYR A 18 20.51 -8.96 -52.64
C TYR A 18 21.12 -10.05 -51.75
N SER A 19 22.36 -10.47 -52.01
CA SER A 19 23.03 -11.51 -51.23
C SER A 19 23.24 -11.07 -49.78
N GLN A 20 23.63 -9.81 -49.56
CA GLN A 20 23.75 -9.25 -48.21
C GLN A 20 22.40 -9.22 -47.49
N ARG A 21 21.33 -8.74 -48.13
CA ARG A 21 19.98 -8.73 -47.53
C ARG A 21 19.53 -10.12 -47.14
N ARG A 22 19.74 -11.12 -48.00
CA ARG A 22 19.41 -12.52 -47.70
C ARG A 22 20.17 -13.04 -46.48
N LEU A 23 21.48 -12.85 -46.42
CA LEU A 23 22.31 -13.28 -45.28
C LEU A 23 21.87 -12.60 -43.97
N TRP A 24 21.57 -11.30 -44.01
CA TRP A 24 21.05 -10.57 -42.85
C TRP A 24 19.69 -11.09 -42.39
N GLN A 25 18.79 -11.40 -43.32
CA GLN A 25 17.49 -12.00 -43.00
C GLN A 25 17.64 -13.37 -42.33
N GLU A 26 18.53 -14.23 -42.84
CA GLU A 26 18.82 -15.54 -42.25
C GLU A 26 19.41 -15.40 -40.84
N ARG A 27 20.39 -14.49 -40.65
CA ARG A 27 20.97 -14.20 -39.34
C ARG A 27 19.94 -13.67 -38.33
N LEU A 28 19.06 -12.77 -38.76
CA LEU A 28 17.99 -12.24 -37.92
C LEU A 28 17.01 -13.33 -37.49
N LYS A 29 16.63 -14.24 -38.41
CA LYS A 29 15.77 -15.39 -38.07
C LYS A 29 16.45 -16.28 -37.02
N SER A 30 17.70 -16.66 -37.24
CA SER A 30 18.45 -17.49 -36.29
C SER A 30 18.61 -16.83 -34.93
N LYS A 31 18.85 -15.51 -34.90
CA LYS A 31 18.92 -14.74 -33.65
C LYS A 31 17.59 -14.77 -32.90
N ARG A 32 16.47 -14.49 -33.58
CA ARG A 32 15.14 -14.52 -32.97
C ARG A 32 14.77 -15.89 -32.40
N VAL A 33 15.02 -16.96 -33.15
CA VAL A 33 14.76 -18.34 -32.68
C VAL A 33 15.59 -18.64 -31.43
N ARG A 34 16.85 -18.21 -31.40
CA ARG A 34 17.73 -18.41 -30.24
C ARG A 34 17.25 -17.62 -29.02
N GLU A 35 16.86 -16.36 -29.21
CA GLU A 35 16.30 -15.53 -28.13
C GLU A 35 15.01 -16.14 -27.57
N GLN A 36 14.11 -16.60 -28.45
CA GLN A 36 12.90 -17.31 -28.03
C GLN A 36 13.20 -18.59 -27.26
N PHE A 37 14.21 -19.35 -27.69
CA PHE A 37 14.65 -20.55 -26.98
C PHE A 37 15.17 -20.22 -25.58
N PHE A 38 16.03 -19.20 -25.44
CA PHE A 38 16.55 -18.80 -24.13
C PHE A 38 15.44 -18.31 -23.21
N LEU A 39 14.51 -17.49 -23.71
CA LEU A 39 13.36 -17.04 -22.93
C LEU A 39 12.51 -18.21 -22.43
N LEU A 40 12.21 -19.18 -23.30
CA LEU A 40 11.45 -20.37 -22.91
C LEU A 40 12.22 -21.24 -21.92
N TRP A 41 13.54 -21.37 -22.10
CA TRP A 41 14.40 -22.13 -21.22
C TRP A 41 14.48 -21.52 -19.82
N GLU A 42 14.67 -20.20 -19.73
CA GLU A 42 14.65 -19.45 -18.47
C GLU A 42 13.29 -19.59 -17.76
N GLN A 43 12.18 -19.42 -18.50
CA GLN A 43 10.84 -19.61 -17.95
C GLN A 43 10.61 -21.02 -17.42
N ASN A 44 11.08 -22.04 -18.15
CA ASN A 44 10.95 -23.43 -17.72
C ASN A 44 11.74 -23.72 -16.44
N ILE A 45 12.96 -23.18 -16.32
CA ILE A 45 13.76 -23.30 -15.10
C ILE A 45 13.08 -22.58 -13.95
N ALA A 46 12.63 -21.34 -14.14
CA ALA A 46 11.94 -20.57 -13.11
C ALA A 46 10.68 -21.30 -12.63
N ASN A 47 9.88 -21.85 -13.56
CA ASN A 47 8.68 -22.63 -13.23
C ASN A 47 9.00 -23.93 -12.49
N ALA A 48 10.06 -24.64 -12.89
CA ALA A 48 10.50 -25.85 -12.21
C ALA A 48 11.01 -25.55 -10.79
N ALA A 49 11.80 -24.47 -10.63
CA ALA A 49 12.27 -24.00 -9.34
C ALA A 49 11.12 -23.54 -8.44
N LYS A 50 10.10 -22.89 -9.01
CA LYS A 50 8.88 -22.50 -8.30
C LYS A 50 8.10 -23.72 -7.82
N LYS A 51 7.79 -24.68 -8.69
CA LYS A 51 7.00 -25.88 -8.33
C LYS A 51 7.73 -26.81 -7.37
N GLY A 52 9.06 -26.81 -7.38
CA GLY A 52 9.86 -27.76 -6.62
C GLY A 52 9.82 -29.18 -7.20
N GLY A 53 10.60 -30.07 -6.59
CA GLY A 53 10.60 -31.51 -6.90
C GLY A 53 9.38 -32.23 -6.33
N THR A 54 9.27 -33.54 -6.61
CA THR A 54 8.17 -34.37 -6.11
C THR A 54 8.16 -34.39 -4.58
N GLY A 55 7.06 -33.94 -3.96
CA GLY A 55 6.94 -33.84 -2.51
C GLY A 55 7.52 -32.57 -1.89
N GLN A 56 8.01 -31.62 -2.69
CA GLN A 56 8.35 -30.27 -2.22
C GLN A 56 7.16 -29.34 -2.42
N GLU A 57 7.04 -28.35 -1.54
CA GLU A 57 6.02 -27.32 -1.61
C GLU A 57 6.37 -26.28 -2.68
N GLU A 58 5.35 -25.74 -3.36
CA GLU A 58 5.55 -24.68 -4.35
C GLU A 58 6.04 -23.41 -3.64
N LEU A 59 7.19 -22.90 -4.09
CA LEU A 59 7.77 -21.68 -3.56
C LEU A 59 7.01 -20.47 -4.10
N ASP A 60 6.34 -19.73 -3.22
CA ASP A 60 5.79 -18.42 -3.55
C ASP A 60 6.86 -17.34 -3.31
N TRP A 61 7.60 -17.03 -4.38
CA TRP A 61 8.72 -16.06 -4.34
C TRP A 61 8.30 -14.68 -3.84
N ASP A 62 7.05 -14.29 -4.10
CA ASP A 62 6.53 -12.97 -3.74
C ASP A 62 5.78 -12.98 -2.39
N SER A 63 5.75 -14.13 -1.70
CA SER A 63 5.02 -14.30 -0.44
C SER A 63 5.46 -13.32 0.65
N TYR A 64 6.77 -13.08 0.76
CA TYR A 64 7.31 -12.15 1.75
C TYR A 64 6.83 -10.72 1.51
N ASP A 65 6.93 -10.24 0.26
CA ASP A 65 6.50 -8.89 -0.09
C ASP A 65 4.98 -8.74 0.07
N ARG A 66 4.20 -9.76 -0.32
CA ARG A 66 2.75 -9.77 -0.10
C ARG A 66 2.37 -9.70 1.38
N ILE A 67 3.03 -10.48 2.24
CA ILE A 67 2.79 -10.45 3.69
C ILE A 67 3.17 -9.09 4.27
N LYS A 68 4.28 -8.51 3.81
CA LYS A 68 4.74 -7.19 4.24
C LYS A 68 3.74 -6.10 3.87
N GLU A 69 3.21 -6.11 2.65
CA GLU A 69 2.16 -5.18 2.21
C GLU A 69 0.88 -5.35 3.04
N GLN A 70 0.44 -6.59 3.27
CA GLN A 70 -0.71 -6.88 4.12
C GLN A 70 -0.51 -6.40 5.56
N LEU A 71 0.68 -6.55 6.12
CA LEU A 71 1.00 -6.08 7.46
C LEU A 71 0.94 -4.54 7.54
N VAL A 72 1.54 -3.84 6.57
CA VAL A 72 1.49 -2.37 6.51
C VAL A 72 0.05 -1.90 6.41
N PHE A 73 -0.76 -2.53 5.55
CA PHE A 73 -2.18 -2.22 5.41
C PHE A 73 -2.94 -2.44 6.72
N HIS A 74 -2.72 -3.56 7.40
CA HIS A 74 -3.36 -3.85 8.68
C HIS A 74 -2.97 -2.84 9.77
N LEU A 75 -1.70 -2.43 9.83
CA LEU A 75 -1.23 -1.41 10.77
C LEU A 75 -1.91 -0.05 10.54
N ILE A 76 -2.06 0.35 9.28
CA ILE A 76 -2.76 1.60 8.92
C ILE A 76 -4.23 1.52 9.36
N LEU A 77 -4.92 0.43 9.01
CA LEU A 77 -6.32 0.25 9.42
C LEU A 77 -6.49 0.27 10.94
N GLN A 78 -5.60 -0.40 11.68
CA GLN A 78 -5.65 -0.42 13.14
C GLN A 78 -5.40 0.98 13.73
N ALA A 79 -4.51 1.78 13.12
CA ALA A 79 -4.29 3.15 13.54
C ALA A 79 -5.52 4.03 13.30
N GLU A 80 -6.17 3.90 12.14
CA GLU A 80 -7.42 4.61 11.84
C GLU A 80 -8.56 4.23 12.78
N GLU A 81 -8.71 2.94 13.09
CA GLU A 81 -9.75 2.46 14.00
C GLU A 81 -9.55 2.99 15.43
N LYS A 82 -8.30 2.93 15.93
CA LYS A 82 -7.94 3.54 17.22
C LYS A 82 -8.22 5.04 17.23
N GLU A 83 -7.95 5.74 16.13
CA GLU A 83 -8.21 7.18 16.07
C GLU A 83 -9.72 7.48 16.06
N LYS A 84 -10.52 6.69 15.33
CA LYS A 84 -11.99 6.77 15.38
C LYS A 84 -12.53 6.50 16.78
N GLU A 85 -12.00 5.50 17.47
CA GLU A 85 -12.38 5.15 18.85
C GLU A 85 -12.07 6.30 19.81
N LYS A 86 -10.88 6.91 19.74
CA LYS A 86 -10.53 8.10 20.54
C LYS A 86 -11.48 9.26 20.27
N LEU A 87 -11.78 9.55 19.00
CA LEU A 87 -12.70 10.64 18.64
C LEU A 87 -14.10 10.40 19.19
N MET A 88 -14.59 9.16 19.14
CA MET A 88 -15.86 8.76 19.75
C MET A 88 -15.84 8.92 21.28
N ALA A 89 -14.76 8.53 21.95
CA ALA A 89 -14.59 8.70 23.39
C ALA A 89 -14.58 10.18 23.79
N ILE A 90 -13.85 11.04 23.07
CA ILE A 90 -13.85 12.49 23.29
C ILE A 90 -15.27 13.07 23.11
N ALA A 91 -15.97 12.66 22.05
CA ALA A 91 -17.33 13.12 21.78
C ALA A 91 -18.32 12.68 22.89
N GLY A 92 -18.18 11.45 23.39
CA GLY A 92 -18.95 10.93 24.52
C GLY A 92 -18.73 11.76 25.79
N ALA A 93 -17.47 11.97 26.16
CA ALA A 93 -17.08 12.77 27.32
C ALA A 93 -17.63 14.21 27.24
N LYS A 94 -17.49 14.87 26.08
CA LYS A 94 -18.05 16.22 25.87
C LYS A 94 -19.56 16.27 26.06
N LYS A 95 -20.30 15.32 25.49
CA LYS A 95 -21.76 15.24 25.63
C LYS A 95 -22.16 15.03 27.09
N PHE A 96 -21.45 14.19 27.82
CA PHE A 96 -21.71 13.95 29.24
C PHE A 96 -21.50 15.21 30.09
N ILE A 97 -20.37 15.91 29.91
CA ILE A 97 -20.08 17.18 30.59
C ILE A 97 -21.15 18.22 30.28
N GLN A 98 -21.51 18.39 29.00
CA GLN A 98 -22.58 19.32 28.58
C GLN A 98 -23.91 19.00 29.27
N SER A 99 -24.36 17.75 29.22
CA SER A 99 -25.62 17.34 29.87
C SER A 99 -25.62 17.63 31.37
N TRP A 100 -24.51 17.37 32.06
CA TRP A 100 -24.42 17.68 33.49
C TRP A 100 -24.44 19.18 33.77
N THR A 101 -23.73 19.99 32.97
CA THR A 101 -23.75 21.46 33.12
C THR A 101 -25.15 22.03 32.92
N GLU A 102 -25.93 21.50 31.97
CA GLU A 102 -27.32 21.89 31.75
C GLU A 102 -28.21 21.51 32.93
N ASN A 103 -28.03 20.31 33.49
CA ASN A 103 -28.78 19.84 34.66
C ASN A 103 -28.51 20.71 35.88
N ILE A 104 -27.25 21.10 36.13
CA ILE A 104 -26.90 22.06 37.19
C ILE A 104 -27.54 23.42 36.94
N ALA A 105 -27.45 23.94 35.72
CA ALA A 105 -28.03 25.24 35.39
C ALA A 105 -29.56 25.26 35.58
N LYS A 106 -30.24 24.15 35.26
CA LYS A 106 -31.68 23.97 35.53
C LYS A 106 -31.97 23.92 37.03
N ALA A 107 -31.21 23.15 37.81
CA ALA A 107 -31.36 23.08 39.27
C ALA A 107 -31.14 24.45 39.94
N ALA A 108 -30.13 25.21 39.50
CA ALA A 108 -29.88 26.56 39.99
C ALA A 108 -31.02 27.55 39.68
N LYS A 109 -31.66 27.43 38.50
CA LYS A 109 -32.79 28.29 38.09
C LYS A 109 -34.11 27.98 38.81
N ILE A 110 -34.33 26.73 39.23
CA ILE A 110 -35.55 26.30 39.93
C ILE A 110 -35.58 26.79 41.40
N GLY A 111 -34.48 27.39 41.88
CA GLY A 111 -34.45 28.16 43.12
C GLY A 111 -34.72 27.30 44.35
N GLY A 112 -33.76 26.45 44.72
CA GLY A 112 -33.59 25.92 46.09
C GLY A 112 -34.81 25.34 46.80
N SER A 113 -35.85 24.92 46.09
CA SER A 113 -37.12 24.45 46.69
C SER A 113 -37.16 22.93 46.91
N GLY A 114 -36.11 22.22 46.51
CA GLY A 114 -35.82 20.87 46.94
C GLY A 114 -34.31 20.70 47.04
N GLU A 115 -33.83 20.24 48.18
CA GLU A 115 -32.47 19.73 48.35
C GLU A 115 -32.31 18.48 47.47
N GLN A 116 -32.12 18.68 46.17
CA GLN A 116 -31.70 17.60 45.31
C GLN A 116 -30.20 17.45 45.50
N GLU A 117 -29.83 16.55 46.41
CA GLU A 117 -28.45 16.19 46.71
C GLU A 117 -27.74 15.88 45.39
N LEU A 118 -26.77 16.72 45.03
CA LEU A 118 -25.94 16.48 43.87
C LEU A 118 -25.18 15.20 44.15
N ASP A 119 -25.47 14.16 43.36
CA ASP A 119 -24.78 12.88 43.46
C ASP A 119 -23.27 13.10 43.34
N TRP A 120 -22.57 12.96 44.46
CA TRP A 120 -21.13 13.16 44.55
C TRP A 120 -20.37 12.16 43.68
N ASP A 121 -20.95 10.97 43.42
CA ASP A 121 -20.39 10.00 42.48
C ASP A 121 -20.43 10.53 41.04
N SER A 122 -21.45 11.33 40.68
CA SER A 122 -21.50 12.03 39.40
C SER A 122 -20.42 13.10 39.26
N TYR A 123 -20.06 13.83 40.33
CA TYR A 123 -18.97 14.82 40.28
C TYR A 123 -17.60 14.15 40.09
N LYS A 124 -17.37 13.05 40.81
CA LYS A 124 -16.14 12.26 40.70
C LYS A 124 -15.97 11.71 39.28
N LYS A 125 -17.05 11.16 38.71
CA LYS A 125 -17.09 10.68 37.32
C LYS A 125 -16.78 11.77 36.30
N ILE A 126 -17.26 13.00 36.51
CA ILE A 126 -16.97 14.13 35.61
C ILE A 126 -15.51 14.56 35.70
N LYS A 127 -14.95 14.58 36.90
CA LYS A 127 -13.54 14.88 37.09
C LYS A 127 -12.66 13.86 36.36
N GLU A 128 -13.03 12.59 36.40
CA GLU A 128 -12.38 11.51 35.66
C GLU A 128 -12.54 11.69 34.13
N GLU A 129 -13.75 11.94 33.64
CA GLU A 129 -14.04 12.23 32.22
C GLU A 129 -13.27 13.46 31.69
N MET A 130 -13.13 14.53 32.49
CA MET A 130 -12.33 15.70 32.14
C MET A 130 -10.84 15.38 32.00
N ILE A 131 -10.31 14.54 32.91
CA ILE A 131 -8.91 14.11 32.87
C ILE A 131 -8.68 13.25 31.61
N LEU A 132 -9.59 12.31 31.34
CA LEU A 132 -9.54 11.45 30.15
C LEU A 132 -9.62 12.27 28.86
N LEU A 133 -10.51 13.24 28.78
CA LEU A 133 -10.66 14.12 27.62
C LEU A 133 -9.38 14.92 27.36
N ASN A 134 -8.74 15.46 28.40
CA ASN A 134 -7.49 16.21 28.27
C ASN A 134 -6.32 15.30 27.84
N GLN A 135 -6.25 14.08 28.39
CA GLN A 135 -5.25 13.09 27.97
C GLN A 135 -5.45 12.71 26.50
N LEU A 136 -6.68 12.41 26.08
CA LEU A 136 -7.00 12.04 24.70
C LEU A 136 -6.68 13.20 23.74
N GLN A 137 -7.07 14.45 24.05
CA GLN A 137 -6.77 15.62 23.21
C GLN A 137 -5.27 15.88 23.04
N ARG A 138 -4.46 15.72 24.11
CA ARG A 138 -3.00 15.84 24.02
C ARG A 138 -2.36 14.78 23.14
N THR A 139 -3.01 13.62 22.99
CA THR A 139 -2.53 12.54 22.12
C THR A 139 -2.99 12.68 20.66
N THR A 140 -3.97 13.55 20.37
CA THR A 140 -4.44 13.85 19.00
C THR A 140 -3.72 15.05 18.37
N GLU A 141 -3.08 15.91 19.17
CA GLU A 141 -2.39 17.13 18.71
C GLU A 141 -0.88 16.94 18.42
N LYS A 142 -0.32 15.75 18.67
CA LYS A 142 1.09 15.39 18.40
C LYS A 142 1.21 14.52 17.18
#